data_AF-A0A1A7C5V9-F1
#
_entry.id   AF-A0A1A7C5V9-F1
#
_cell.length_a   1.000
_cell.length_b   1.000
_cell.length_c   1.000
_cell.angle_alpha   90.00
_cell.angle_beta   90.00
_cell.angle_gamma   90.00
#
_symmetry.space_group_name_H-M   'P 1'
#
loop_
_entity.id
_entity.type
_entity.pdbx_description
1 polymer ?
#
loop_
_entity_poly.entity_id
_entity_poly.type
_entity_poly.pdbx_seq_one_letter_code
_entity_poly.pdbx_strand_id
1 'polypeptide(L)'
;MTPPATPITATLAALASLVEALEAIESSHFGPQLAQAGTAHAYHDIALELAYASNSRWLRDTGDERVHRILNDIQPLLASINAFFRIKLWPTSTAQNQRWTHALSRDPAARYAVRDDGSLEISLLDASLHGELLSVRRLWSHVSNYSGSITAFELKLDADQLAECRQRLASLRSFPLPV
;
A
#
# COMPACT_ATOMS: atom_id res chain seq x y z
N MET A 1 1.00 -20.60 4.97
CA MET A 1 1.86 -20.73 3.77
C MET A 1 1.69 -19.48 2.95
N THR A 2 2.67 -18.59 2.99
CA THR A 2 2.70 -17.42 2.10
C THR A 2 3.04 -17.93 0.70
N PRO A 3 2.24 -17.63 -0.34
CA PRO A 3 2.63 -17.98 -1.71
C PRO A 3 4.01 -17.42 -2.02
N PRO A 4 4.82 -18.09 -2.88
CA PRO A 4 6.12 -17.56 -3.28
C PRO A 4 5.90 -16.13 -3.81
N ALA A 5 6.65 -15.17 -3.29
CA ALA A 5 6.54 -13.79 -3.72
C ALA A 5 6.93 -13.72 -5.20
N THR A 6 5.94 -13.54 -6.08
CA THR A 6 6.20 -13.16 -7.47
C THR A 6 7.09 -11.91 -7.43
N PRO A 7 8.20 -11.88 -8.19
CA PRO A 7 9.05 -10.70 -8.27
C PRO A 7 8.19 -9.47 -8.62
N ILE A 8 8.35 -8.37 -7.89
CA ILE A 8 7.54 -7.16 -8.07
C ILE A 8 7.57 -6.67 -9.54
N THR A 9 8.71 -6.85 -10.23
CA THR A 9 8.86 -6.58 -11.67
C THR A 9 7.84 -7.33 -12.55
N ALA A 10 7.61 -8.61 -12.28
CA ALA A 10 6.65 -9.42 -13.02
C ALA A 10 5.20 -9.00 -12.72
N THR A 11 4.91 -8.62 -11.46
CA THR A 11 3.61 -8.04 -11.09
C THR A 11 3.33 -6.73 -11.82
N LEU A 12 4.33 -5.85 -11.93
CA LEU A 12 4.20 -4.56 -12.62
C LEU A 12 4.01 -4.75 -14.13
N ALA A 13 4.78 -5.66 -14.75
CA ALA A 13 4.62 -5.98 -16.17
C ALA A 13 3.23 -6.57 -16.48
N ALA A 14 2.75 -7.49 -15.64
CA ALA A 14 1.40 -8.05 -15.78
C ALA A 14 0.31 -6.98 -15.61
N LEU A 15 0.49 -6.05 -14.66
CA LEU A 15 -0.45 -4.95 -14.47
C LEU A 15 -0.48 -4.03 -15.70
N ALA A 16 0.69 -3.65 -16.24
CA ALA A 16 0.79 -2.81 -17.42
C ALA A 16 0.02 -3.44 -18.61
N SER A 17 0.25 -4.73 -18.91
CA SER A 17 -0.45 -5.43 -19.98
C SER A 17 -1.97 -5.47 -19.79
N LEU A 18 -2.46 -5.64 -18.55
CA LEU A 18 -3.89 -5.65 -18.26
C LEU A 18 -4.51 -4.25 -18.34
N VAL A 19 -3.78 -3.20 -17.94
CA VAL A 19 -4.23 -1.81 -18.08
C VAL A 19 -4.29 -1.40 -19.57
N GLU A 20 -3.30 -1.79 -20.37
CA GLU A 20 -3.35 -1.60 -21.83
C GLU A 20 -4.55 -2.32 -22.46
N ALA A 21 -4.81 -3.57 -22.04
CA ALA A 21 -5.96 -4.34 -22.52
C ALA A 21 -7.29 -3.71 -22.08
N LEU A 22 -7.36 -3.12 -20.88
CA LEU A 22 -8.51 -2.37 -20.41
C LEU A 22 -8.76 -1.14 -21.28
N GLU A 23 -7.71 -0.35 -21.56
CA GLU A 23 -7.79 0.87 -22.36
C GLU A 23 -8.19 0.64 -23.82
N ALA A 24 -7.91 -0.56 -24.35
CA ALA A 24 -8.39 -0.96 -25.67
C ALA A 24 -9.91 -1.20 -25.73
N ILE A 25 -10.58 -1.33 -24.58
CA ILE A 25 -12.02 -1.63 -24.48
C ILE A 25 -12.79 -0.44 -23.89
N GLU A 26 -12.26 0.17 -22.83
CA GLU A 26 -12.86 1.26 -22.08
C GLU A 26 -11.83 2.37 -21.86
N SER A 27 -12.18 3.62 -22.18
CA SER A 27 -11.26 4.75 -22.01
C SER A 27 -10.95 4.97 -20.52
N SER A 28 -9.70 4.77 -20.13
CA SER A 28 -9.20 5.03 -18.78
C SER A 28 -8.02 5.99 -18.82
N HIS A 29 -7.76 6.71 -17.73
CA HIS A 29 -6.59 7.58 -17.59
C HIS A 29 -5.38 6.87 -16.95
N PHE A 30 -5.53 5.62 -16.53
CA PHE A 30 -4.57 4.95 -15.65
C PHE A 30 -3.28 4.51 -16.36
N GLY A 31 -3.35 4.04 -17.61
CA GLY A 31 -2.18 3.63 -18.39
C GLY A 31 -1.18 4.76 -18.57
N PRO A 32 -1.59 5.92 -19.13
CA PRO A 32 -0.72 7.08 -19.26
C PRO A 32 -0.14 7.55 -17.92
N GLN A 33 -0.94 7.58 -16.85
CA GLN A 33 -0.48 8.00 -15.54
C GLN A 33 0.55 7.03 -14.93
N LEU A 34 0.29 5.72 -15.00
CA LEU A 34 1.22 4.70 -14.51
C LEU A 34 2.54 4.77 -15.29
N ALA A 35 2.50 4.91 -16.61
CA ALA A 35 3.69 5.03 -17.46
C ALA A 35 4.51 6.31 -17.15
N GLN A 36 3.86 7.39 -16.75
CA GLN A 36 4.50 8.68 -16.44
C GLN A 36 4.88 8.85 -14.96
N ALA A 37 4.64 7.83 -14.12
CA ALA A 37 4.92 7.90 -12.70
C ALA A 37 6.44 7.95 -12.42
N GLY A 38 6.99 9.15 -12.31
CA GLY A 38 8.44 9.36 -12.09
C GLY A 38 8.95 9.03 -10.69
N THR A 39 8.08 8.60 -9.76
CA THR A 39 8.48 8.21 -8.39
C THR A 39 7.63 7.05 -7.88
N ALA A 40 8.17 6.29 -6.93
CA ALA A 40 7.44 5.17 -6.31
C ALA A 40 6.20 5.64 -5.55
N HIS A 41 6.24 6.87 -5.01
CA HIS A 41 5.11 7.51 -4.35
C HIS A 41 3.98 7.80 -5.33
N ALA A 42 4.29 8.48 -6.44
CA ALA A 42 3.31 8.76 -7.49
C ALA A 42 2.71 7.45 -8.05
N TYR A 43 3.55 6.44 -8.30
CA TYR A 43 3.09 5.14 -8.77
C TYR A 43 2.13 4.49 -7.78
N HIS A 44 2.47 4.48 -6.49
CA HIS A 44 1.62 3.86 -5.46
C HIS A 44 0.28 4.59 -5.32
N ASP A 45 0.25 5.92 -5.37
CA ASP A 45 -0.99 6.69 -5.31
C ASP A 45 -1.90 6.38 -6.52
N ILE A 46 -1.35 6.31 -7.74
CA ILE A 46 -2.13 5.93 -8.94
C ILE A 46 -2.64 4.48 -8.82
N ALA A 47 -1.80 3.56 -8.31
CA ALA A 47 -2.21 2.17 -8.09
C ALA A 47 -3.34 2.04 -7.05
N LEU A 48 -3.32 2.87 -5.99
CA LEU A 48 -4.42 2.96 -5.03
C LEU A 48 -5.70 3.45 -5.71
N GLU A 49 -5.60 4.48 -6.54
CA GLU A 49 -6.73 5.00 -7.31
C GLU A 49 -7.34 3.96 -8.26
N LEU A 50 -6.50 3.26 -9.01
CA LEU A 50 -6.96 2.16 -9.87
C LEU A 50 -7.62 1.05 -9.03
N ALA A 51 -7.09 0.73 -7.85
CA ALA A 51 -7.68 -0.30 -6.97
C ALA A 51 -9.09 0.10 -6.51
N TYR A 52 -9.28 1.37 -6.16
CA TYR A 52 -10.60 1.91 -5.83
C TYR A 52 -11.52 1.93 -7.05
N ALA A 53 -11.05 2.43 -8.17
CA ALA A 53 -11.80 2.50 -9.42
C ALA A 53 -12.27 1.12 -9.89
N SER A 54 -11.44 0.08 -9.75
CA SER A 54 -11.79 -1.30 -10.13
C SER A 54 -12.98 -1.89 -9.37
N ASN A 55 -13.38 -1.28 -8.26
CA ASN A 55 -14.57 -1.62 -7.49
C ASN A 55 -15.68 -0.57 -7.59
N SER A 56 -15.45 0.53 -8.29
CA SER A 56 -16.43 1.59 -8.48
C SER A 56 -17.41 1.25 -9.60
N ARG A 57 -18.65 1.76 -9.50
CA ARG A 57 -19.65 1.62 -10.58
C ARG A 57 -19.18 2.20 -11.90
N TRP A 58 -18.40 3.29 -11.85
CA TRP A 58 -17.93 3.98 -13.05
C TRP A 58 -17.13 3.07 -13.99
N LEU A 59 -16.18 2.30 -13.45
CA LEU A 59 -15.32 1.43 -14.27
C LEU A 59 -15.87 0.00 -14.38
N ARG A 60 -16.68 -0.42 -13.41
CA ARG A 60 -17.21 -1.79 -13.36
C ARG A 60 -18.52 -1.94 -14.13
N ASP A 61 -19.45 -1.00 -14.00
CA ASP A 61 -20.80 -1.13 -14.58
C ASP A 61 -20.89 -0.63 -16.04
N THR A 62 -19.91 -0.98 -16.88
CA THR A 62 -19.88 -0.60 -18.31
C THR A 62 -20.82 -1.44 -19.18
N GLY A 63 -21.30 -2.58 -18.65
CA GLY A 63 -22.08 -3.56 -19.40
C GLY A 63 -21.24 -4.52 -20.25
N ASP A 64 -19.91 -4.39 -20.26
CA ASP A 64 -19.00 -5.31 -20.95
C ASP A 64 -18.34 -6.30 -19.97
N GLU A 65 -18.62 -7.60 -20.15
CA GLU A 65 -18.04 -8.68 -19.33
C GLU A 65 -16.51 -8.81 -19.50
N ARG A 66 -15.93 -8.30 -20.59
CA ARG A 66 -14.47 -8.25 -20.76
C ARG A 66 -13.83 -7.28 -19.77
N VAL A 67 -14.45 -6.12 -19.54
CA VAL A 67 -13.99 -5.14 -18.55
C VAL A 67 -14.00 -5.78 -17.17
N HIS A 68 -15.09 -6.44 -16.78
CA HIS A 68 -15.20 -7.15 -15.51
C HIS A 68 -14.09 -8.19 -15.29
N ARG A 69 -13.81 -9.01 -16.31
CA ARG A 69 -12.74 -10.03 -16.24
C ARG A 69 -11.37 -9.38 -16.04
N ILE A 70 -11.04 -8.36 -16.82
CA ILE A 70 -9.76 -7.65 -16.70
C ILE A 70 -9.63 -7.01 -15.32
N LEU A 71 -10.68 -6.36 -14.81
CA LEU A 71 -10.66 -5.77 -13.46
C LEU A 71 -10.44 -6.83 -12.38
N ASN A 72 -11.07 -8.00 -12.49
CA ASN A 72 -10.85 -9.11 -11.56
C ASN A 72 -9.39 -9.62 -11.59
N ASP A 73 -8.74 -9.62 -12.75
CA ASP A 73 -7.33 -10.02 -12.89
C ASP A 73 -6.36 -8.92 -12.40
N ILE A 74 -6.75 -7.64 -12.51
CA ILE A 74 -5.98 -6.48 -12.01
C ILE A 74 -5.96 -6.45 -10.47
N GLN A 75 -7.06 -6.77 -9.81
CA GLN A 75 -7.19 -6.68 -8.34
C GLN A 75 -6.10 -7.41 -7.53
N PRO A 76 -5.79 -8.69 -7.79
CA PRO A 76 -4.72 -9.39 -7.06
C PRO A 76 -3.32 -8.79 -7.31
N LEU A 77 -3.09 -8.21 -8.49
CA LEU A 77 -1.82 -7.52 -8.79
C LEU A 77 -1.70 -6.22 -7.99
N LEU A 78 -2.77 -5.43 -7.93
CA LEU A 78 -2.82 -4.22 -7.11
C LEU A 78 -2.69 -4.53 -5.62
N ALA A 79 -3.31 -5.61 -5.14
CA ALA A 79 -3.13 -6.08 -3.77
C ALA A 79 -1.66 -6.43 -3.48
N SER A 80 -0.97 -7.06 -4.44
CA SER A 80 0.46 -7.39 -4.32
C SER A 80 1.35 -6.15 -4.31
N ILE A 81 1.07 -5.17 -5.18
CA ILE A 81 1.77 -3.86 -5.20
C ILE A 81 1.53 -3.11 -3.89
N ASN A 82 0.28 -3.05 -3.44
CA ASN A 82 -0.06 -2.39 -2.18
C ASN A 82 0.64 -3.07 -0.99
N ALA A 83 0.68 -4.40 -0.99
CA ALA A 83 1.41 -5.17 0.01
C ALA A 83 2.92 -4.93 -0.09
N PHE A 84 3.49 -4.54 -1.22
CA PHE A 84 4.92 -4.19 -1.33
C PHE A 84 5.25 -2.87 -0.62
N PHE A 85 4.37 -1.87 -0.74
CA PHE A 85 4.56 -0.53 -0.17
C PHE A 85 4.10 -0.39 1.29
N ARG A 86 3.47 -1.42 1.84
CA ARG A 86 2.88 -1.38 3.17
C ARG A 86 3.55 -2.38 4.09
N ILE A 87 3.58 -2.06 5.39
CA ILE A 87 3.97 -3.02 6.42
C ILE A 87 2.87 -3.10 7.46
N LYS A 88 2.61 -4.32 7.92
CA LYS A 88 1.68 -4.60 9.00
C LYS A 88 2.50 -4.95 10.23
N LEU A 89 2.41 -4.13 11.27
CA LEU A 89 3.14 -4.32 12.52
C LEU A 89 2.17 -4.71 13.63
N TRP A 90 2.53 -5.71 14.41
CA TRP A 90 1.81 -6.11 15.61
C TRP A 90 2.66 -5.83 16.84
N PRO A 91 2.09 -5.28 17.91
CA PRO A 91 2.82 -5.12 19.15
C PRO A 91 3.21 -6.50 19.71
N THR A 92 4.46 -6.67 20.10
CA THR A 92 4.99 -7.91 20.69
C THR A 92 4.67 -8.04 22.18
N SER A 93 4.14 -6.98 22.79
CA SER A 93 3.70 -7.00 24.19
C SER A 93 2.60 -5.97 24.46
N THR A 94 1.82 -6.19 25.53
CA THR A 94 0.83 -5.23 26.03
C THR A 94 1.47 -3.87 26.34
N ALA A 95 2.68 -3.86 26.89
CA ALA A 95 3.42 -2.62 27.16
C ALA A 95 3.81 -1.87 25.88
N GLN A 96 4.19 -2.57 24.81
CA GLN A 96 4.42 -1.94 23.51
C GLN A 96 3.12 -1.38 22.93
N ASN A 97 2.02 -2.14 22.99
CA ASN A 97 0.71 -1.68 22.52
C ASN A 97 0.24 -0.40 23.22
N GLN A 98 0.36 -0.33 24.55
CA GLN A 98 0.02 0.86 25.32
C GLN A 98 0.87 2.06 24.93
N ARG A 99 2.18 1.87 24.71
CA ARG A 99 3.08 2.94 24.24
C ARG A 99 2.70 3.44 22.85
N TRP A 100 2.40 2.53 21.93
CA TRP A 100 1.97 2.89 20.57
C TRP A 100 0.65 3.63 20.60
N THR A 101 -0.36 3.11 21.30
CA THR A 101 -1.65 3.77 21.48
C THR A 101 -1.51 5.17 22.09
N HIS A 102 -0.65 5.33 23.10
CA HIS A 102 -0.37 6.63 23.71
C HIS A 102 0.37 7.60 22.77
N ALA A 103 1.29 7.09 21.93
CA ALA A 103 1.95 7.92 20.91
C ALA A 103 0.94 8.42 19.87
N LEU A 104 0.02 7.54 19.44
CA LEU A 104 -1.01 7.82 18.45
C LEU A 104 -2.13 8.70 19.00
N SER A 105 -2.49 8.60 20.28
CA SER A 105 -3.58 9.41 20.88
C SER A 105 -3.32 10.91 20.89
N ARG A 106 -2.08 11.33 20.61
CA ARG A 106 -1.71 12.75 20.48
C ARG A 106 -2.25 13.39 19.19
N ASP A 107 -2.61 12.58 18.19
CA ASP A 107 -3.24 13.03 16.97
C ASP A 107 -4.70 12.51 16.91
N PRO A 108 -5.71 13.41 16.86
CA PRO A 108 -7.11 13.04 16.71
C PRO A 108 -7.40 12.13 15.51
N ALA A 109 -6.64 12.24 14.41
CA ALA A 109 -6.79 11.41 13.23
C ALA A 109 -6.20 10.00 13.40
N ALA A 110 -5.23 9.84 14.30
CA ALA A 110 -4.60 8.55 14.61
C ALA A 110 -5.33 7.74 15.70
N ARG A 111 -6.43 8.24 16.25
CA ARG A 111 -7.28 7.51 17.22
C ARG A 111 -7.80 6.17 16.70
N TYR A 112 -7.80 6.00 15.38
CA TYR A 112 -8.27 4.81 14.66
C TYR A 112 -7.13 4.05 13.95
N ALA A 113 -5.88 4.42 14.24
CA ALA A 113 -4.72 3.86 13.57
C ALA A 113 -4.51 2.38 13.92
N VAL A 114 -4.72 2.02 15.19
CA VAL A 114 -4.75 0.61 15.61
C VAL A 114 -6.04 0.00 15.08
N ARG A 115 -5.89 -1.03 14.24
CA ARG A 115 -7.02 -1.77 13.67
C ARG A 115 -7.65 -2.68 14.73
N ASP A 116 -8.82 -3.22 14.44
CA ASP A 116 -9.56 -4.11 15.36
C ASP A 116 -8.77 -5.36 15.76
N ASP A 117 -7.84 -5.80 14.91
CA ASP A 117 -6.92 -6.92 15.16
C ASP A 117 -5.65 -6.51 15.95
N GLY A 118 -5.57 -5.25 16.41
CA GLY A 118 -4.45 -4.71 17.17
C GLY A 118 -3.22 -4.33 16.34
N SER A 119 -3.30 -4.42 15.01
CA SER A 119 -2.18 -4.11 14.12
C SER A 119 -2.15 -2.64 13.67
N LEU A 120 -0.96 -2.20 13.24
CA LEU A 120 -0.74 -0.96 12.52
C LEU A 120 -0.37 -1.26 11.08
N GLU A 121 -1.06 -0.64 10.12
CA GLU A 121 -0.71 -0.71 8.71
C GLU A 121 -0.10 0.62 8.26
N ILE A 122 1.18 0.59 7.92
CA ILE A 122 2.03 1.77 7.72
C ILE A 122 2.51 1.83 6.27
N SER A 123 2.61 3.04 5.73
CA SER A 123 3.23 3.28 4.43
C SER A 123 4.74 3.27 4.61
N LEU A 124 5.42 2.36 3.92
CA LEU A 124 6.87 2.33 3.93
C LEU A 124 7.49 3.45 3.08
N LEU A 125 6.72 4.04 2.15
CA LEU A 125 7.14 5.23 1.38
C LEU A 125 7.14 6.50 2.24
N ASP A 126 6.37 6.49 3.32
CA ASP A 126 6.20 7.58 4.29
C ASP A 126 6.83 7.25 5.65
N ALA A 127 7.71 6.25 5.68
CA ALA A 127 8.37 5.80 6.88
C ALA A 127 9.89 5.94 6.76
N SER A 128 10.52 6.27 7.88
CA SER A 128 11.98 6.31 7.99
C SER A 128 12.41 5.72 9.33
N LEU A 129 13.59 5.09 9.33
CA LEU A 129 14.10 4.36 10.47
C LEU A 129 15.35 5.04 11.03
N HIS A 130 15.31 5.36 12.33
CA HIS A 130 16.39 5.99 13.08
C HIS A 130 16.75 5.15 14.30
N GLY A 131 17.76 4.29 14.17
CA GLY A 131 18.10 3.31 15.21
C GLY A 131 16.99 2.28 15.39
N GLU A 132 16.29 2.33 16.52
CA GLU A 132 15.12 1.48 16.86
C GLU A 132 13.78 2.23 16.68
N LEU A 133 13.82 3.50 16.31
CA LEU A 133 12.63 4.34 16.15
C LEU A 133 12.20 4.36 14.68
N LEU A 134 10.94 4.00 14.45
CA LEU A 134 10.27 4.16 13.17
C LEU A 134 9.48 5.46 13.19
N SER A 135 9.93 6.44 12.41
CA SER A 135 9.15 7.65 12.12
C SER A 135 8.18 7.34 10.99
N VAL A 136 6.89 7.57 11.22
CA VAL A 136 5.81 7.30 10.27
C VAL A 136 5.06 8.59 9.99
N ARG A 137 4.77 8.84 8.72
CA ARG A 137 3.93 9.97 8.28
C ARG A 137 2.57 9.57 7.73
N ARG A 138 2.37 8.32 7.28
CA ARG A 138 1.10 7.85 6.70
C ARG A 138 0.73 6.47 7.23
N LEU A 139 -0.49 6.38 7.76
CA LEU A 139 -1.08 5.15 8.30
C LEU A 139 -2.45 4.89 7.69
N TRP A 140 -2.83 3.62 7.52
CA TRP A 140 -4.20 3.28 7.13
C TRP A 140 -4.99 2.82 8.34
N SER A 141 -6.09 3.53 8.60
CA SER A 141 -7.07 3.19 9.62
C SER A 141 -8.26 2.47 8.99
N HIS A 142 -9.08 1.84 9.82
CA HIS A 142 -10.33 1.21 9.36
C HIS A 142 -11.30 2.21 8.68
N VAL A 143 -11.17 3.51 8.95
CA VAL A 143 -11.97 4.59 8.33
C VAL A 143 -11.29 5.27 7.13
N SER A 144 -9.97 5.19 6.98
CA SER A 144 -9.21 5.74 5.85
C SER A 144 -8.30 4.68 5.24
N ASN A 145 -8.92 3.66 4.64
CA ASN A 145 -8.22 2.56 3.95
C ASN A 145 -7.73 2.94 2.55
N TYR A 146 -8.13 4.10 2.02
CA TYR A 146 -7.75 4.55 0.68
C TYR A 146 -6.48 5.42 0.72
N SER A 147 -6.60 6.65 1.22
CA SER A 147 -5.49 7.62 1.23
C SER A 147 -4.63 7.57 2.49
N GLY A 148 -5.04 6.83 3.54
CA GLY A 148 -4.40 6.91 4.84
C GLY A 148 -4.57 8.28 5.51
N SER A 149 -4.24 8.37 6.80
CA SER A 149 -4.11 9.65 7.51
C SER A 149 -2.65 10.09 7.49
N ILE A 150 -2.40 11.36 7.16
CA ILE A 150 -1.06 11.95 7.28
C ILE A 150 -0.88 12.42 8.72
N THR A 151 -0.13 11.64 9.49
CA THR A 151 0.13 11.86 10.90
C THR A 151 1.60 11.53 11.17
N ALA A 152 2.34 12.45 11.78
CA ALA A 152 3.74 12.23 12.16
C ALA A 152 3.83 11.67 13.58
N PHE A 153 4.42 10.48 13.73
CA PHE A 153 4.65 9.86 15.04
C PHE A 153 5.84 8.90 14.98
N GLU A 154 6.33 8.55 16.17
CA GLU A 154 7.47 7.64 16.33
C GLU A 154 7.03 6.38 17.08
N LEU A 155 7.41 5.22 16.55
CA LEU A 155 7.19 3.94 17.17
C LEU A 155 8.54 3.32 17.55
N LYS A 156 8.67 2.90 18.81
CA LYS A 156 9.78 2.03 19.19
C LYS A 156 9.49 0.60 18.75
N LEU A 157 10.35 0.06 17.89
CA LEU A 157 10.29 -1.31 17.40
C LEU A 157 11.10 -2.26 18.27
N ASP A 158 10.72 -3.53 18.30
CA ASP A 158 11.59 -4.61 18.78
C ASP A 158 12.52 -5.12 17.66
N ALA A 159 13.41 -6.05 18.00
CA ALA A 159 14.46 -6.52 17.10
C ALA A 159 13.92 -7.20 15.83
N ASP A 160 12.83 -7.96 15.93
CA ASP A 160 12.27 -8.69 14.79
C ASP A 160 11.51 -7.73 13.87
N GLN A 161 10.69 -6.86 14.44
CA GLN A 161 10.04 -5.76 13.70
C GLN A 161 11.06 -4.87 12.99
N LEU A 162 12.18 -4.57 13.67
CA LEU A 162 13.25 -3.75 13.14
C LEU A 162 13.94 -4.43 11.95
N ALA A 163 14.22 -5.73 12.05
CA ALA A 163 14.79 -6.51 10.96
C ALA A 163 13.86 -6.53 9.74
N GLU A 164 12.56 -6.77 9.96
CA GLU A 164 11.55 -6.74 8.90
C GLU A 164 11.46 -5.35 8.24
N CYS A 165 11.33 -4.28 9.02
CA CYS A 165 11.31 -2.90 8.52
C CYS A 165 12.55 -2.59 7.67
N ARG A 166 13.74 -2.96 8.14
CA ARG A 166 15.00 -2.74 7.39
C ARG A 166 15.01 -3.48 6.07
N GLN A 167 14.62 -4.75 6.07
CA GLN A 167 14.55 -5.56 4.85
C GLN A 167 13.57 -4.95 3.85
N ARG A 168 12.39 -4.53 4.31
CA ARG A 168 11.32 -3.98 3.46
C ARG A 168 11.69 -2.61 2.90
N LEU A 169 12.28 -1.73 3.71
CA LEU A 169 12.82 -0.44 3.27
C LEU A 169 13.98 -0.61 2.28
N ALA A 170 14.82 -1.63 2.43
CA ALA A 170 15.87 -1.93 1.47
C ALA A 170 15.29 -2.35 0.12
N SER A 171 14.28 -3.23 0.10
CA SER A 171 13.59 -3.65 -1.13
C SER A 171 12.94 -2.49 -1.89
N LEU A 172 12.45 -1.47 -1.17
CA LEU A 172 11.84 -0.28 -1.78
C LEU A 172 12.82 0.57 -2.57
N ARG A 173 14.10 0.60 -2.16
CA ARG A 173 15.15 1.32 -2.91
C ARG A 173 15.39 0.73 -4.28
N SER A 174 15.08 -0.55 -4.46
CA SER A 174 15.13 -1.26 -5.74
C SER A 174 13.79 -1.33 -6.46
N PHE A 175 12.78 -0.55 -6.04
CA PHE A 175 11.50 -0.55 -6.73
C PHE A 175 11.69 -0.07 -8.19
N PRO A 176 11.35 -0.90 -9.18
CA PRO A 176 11.51 -0.52 -10.58
C PRO A 176 10.38 0.45 -10.96
N LEU A 177 10.77 1.63 -11.42
CA LEU A 177 9.82 2.56 -12.03
C LEU A 177 9.65 2.22 -13.52
N PRO A 178 8.47 2.49 -14.09
CA PRO A 178 8.31 2.47 -15.53
C PRO A 178 9.32 3.44 -16.16
N VAL A 179 9.97 2.99 -17.22
CA VAL A 179 10.99 3.74 -17.99
C VAL A 179 10.32 4.50 -19.12
#